data_AF-A0A7U3YCR5-F1
#
_entry.id   AF-A0A7U3YCR5-F1
#
_cell.length_a   1.000
_cell.length_b   1.000
_cell.length_c   1.000
_cell.angle_alpha   90.00
_cell.angle_beta   90.00
_cell.angle_gamma   90.00
#
_symmetry.space_group_name_H-M   'P 1'
#
loop_
_entity.id
_entity.type
_entity.pdbx_description
1 polymer ?
#
loop_
_entity_poly.entity_id
_entity_poly.type
_entity_poly.pdbx_seq_one_letter_code
_entity_poly.pdbx_strand_id
1 'polypeptide(L)' 'MGLLLKYVLIQRLRRKGIFRAADGRAFSKLTLEEVQREYERVEGENHDGLVQGDAQTISNHSTL' A
#
# COMPACT_ATOMS: atom_id res chain seq x y z
N MET A 1 -9.50 -21.00 1.80
CA MET A 1 -8.88 -19.95 0.96
C MET A 1 -8.39 -18.71 1.74
N GLY A 2 -9.06 -18.26 2.81
CA GLY A 2 -8.65 -17.04 3.55
C GLY A 2 -7.27 -17.07 4.25
N LEU A 3 -6.79 -18.25 4.68
CA LEU A 3 -5.48 -18.40 5.32
C LEU A 3 -4.31 -18.10 4.38
N LEU A 4 -4.43 -18.48 3.10
CA LEU A 4 -3.39 -18.25 2.08
C LEU A 4 -3.25 -16.75 1.78
N LEU A 5 -4.38 -16.05 1.61
CA LEU A 5 -4.40 -14.61 1.38
C LEU A 5 -3.79 -13.86 2.58
N LYS A 6 -4.19 -14.21 3.81
CA LYS A 6 -3.63 -13.61 5.03
C LYS A 6 -2.11 -13.76 5.04
N TYR A 7 -1.60 -14.96 4.75
CA TYR A 7 -0.17 -15.22 4.72
C TYR A 7 0.57 -14.38 3.65
N VAL A 8 0.02 -14.28 2.44
CA VAL A 8 0.59 -13.48 1.35
C VAL A 8 0.66 -12.00 1.72
N LEU A 9 -0.40 -11.44 2.30
CA LEU A 9 -0.42 -10.03 2.71
C LEU A 9 0.63 -9.75 3.80
N ILE A 10 0.74 -10.63 4.80
CA ILE A 10 1.77 -10.52 5.84
C ILE A 10 3.17 -10.56 5.23
N GLN A 11 3.43 -11.44 4.27
CA GLN A 11 4.72 -11.50 3.60
C GLN A 11 5.03 -10.23 2.81
N ARG A 12 4.04 -9.63 2.13
CA ARG A 12 4.24 -8.36 1.42
C ARG A 12 4.58 -7.23 2.39
N LEU A 13 3.87 -7.13 3.51
CA LEU A 13 4.16 -6.17 4.58
C LEU A 13 5.58 -6.34 5.13
N ARG A 14 5.99 -7.58 5.40
CA ARG A 14 7.37 -7.87 5.86
C ARG A 14 8.43 -7.50 4.84
N ARG A 15 8.18 -7.70 3.55
CA ARG A 15 9.09 -7.27 2.47
C ARG A 15 9.27 -5.75 2.43
N LYS A 16 8.27 -4.99 2.91
CA LYS A 16 8.35 -3.54 3.10
C LYS A 16 8.95 -3.10 4.45
N GLY A 17 9.43 -4.03 5.27
CA GLY A 17 9.97 -3.73 6.60
C GLY A 17 8.89 -3.51 7.67
N ILE A 18 7.63 -3.82 7.38
CA ILE A 18 6.52 -3.65 8.32
C ILE A 18 6.25 -4.99 9.00
N PHE A 19 6.46 -5.04 10.32
CA PHE A 19 6.34 -6.27 11.12
C PHE A 19 5.15 -6.27 12.09
N ARG A 20 4.56 -5.09 12.32
CA ARG A 20 3.42 -4.86 13.22
C ARG A 20 2.41 -3.95 12.55
N ALA A 21 1.14 -4.08 12.95
CA ALA A 21 0.09 -3.13 12.59
C ALA A 21 0.32 -1.78 13.25
N ALA A 22 -0.43 -0.75 12.80
CA ALA A 22 -0.37 0.60 13.33
C ALA A 22 -0.62 0.67 14.85
N ASP A 23 -1.46 -0.23 15.36
CA ASP A 23 -1.78 -0.38 16.79
C ASP A 23 -0.73 -1.17 17.59
N GLY A 24 0.37 -1.58 16.96
CA GLY A 24 1.46 -2.34 17.57
C GLY A 24 1.23 -3.84 17.69
N ARG A 25 0.07 -4.37 17.27
CA ARG A 25 -0.21 -5.82 17.28
C ARG A 25 0.57 -6.54 16.18
N ALA A 26 0.97 -7.77 16.47
CA ALA A 26 1.60 -8.65 15.47
C ALA A 26 0.54 -9.15 14.47
N PHE A 27 0.89 -9.20 13.18
CA PHE A 27 -0.05 -9.64 12.12
C PHE A 27 -0.59 -11.07 12.30
N SER A 28 0.12 -11.93 13.05
CA SER A 28 -0.37 -13.27 13.39
C SER A 28 -1.66 -13.23 14.22
N LYS A 29 -1.82 -12.20 15.07
CA LYS A 29 -2.96 -12.01 15.98
C LYS A 29 -4.16 -11.30 15.33
N LEU A 30 -3.99 -10.78 14.12
CA LEU A 30 -5.03 -10.05 13.39
C LEU A 30 -5.91 -10.98 12.56
N THR A 31 -7.15 -10.59 12.28
CA THR A 31 -7.99 -11.29 11.29
C THR A 31 -7.47 -11.02 9.87
N LEU A 32 -7.98 -11.75 8.88
CA LEU A 32 -7.71 -11.44 7.47
C LEU A 32 -8.19 -10.01 7.14
N GLU A 33 -9.37 -9.65 7.68
CA GLU A 33 -9.95 -8.32 7.84
C GLU A 33 -8.94 -7.19 8.04
N GLU A 34 -8.35 -7.28 9.22
CA GLU A 34 -7.42 -6.31 9.78
C GLU A 34 -6.09 -6.29 9.02
N VAL A 35 -5.58 -7.46 8.60
CA VAL A 35 -4.35 -7.53 7.79
C VAL A 35 -4.55 -6.87 6.43
N GLN A 36 -5.71 -7.07 5.80
CA GLN A 36 -6.02 -6.43 4.51
C GLN A 36 -6.13 -4.92 4.64
N ARG A 37 -6.81 -4.42 5.68
CA ARG A 37 -6.87 -2.97 5.96
C ARG A 37 -5.50 -2.36 6.17
N GLU A 38 -4.61 -3.02 6.91
CA GLU A 38 -3.23 -2.52 7.09
C GLU A 38 -2.42 -2.57 5.80
N TYR A 39 -2.61 -3.60 4.98
CA TYR A 39 -1.99 -3.66 3.67
C TYR A 39 -2.46 -2.51 2.77
N GLU A 40 -3.76 -2.26 2.71
CA GLU A 40 -4.35 -1.15 1.95
C GLU A 40 -3.92 0.21 2.49
N ARG A 41 -3.81 0.39 3.80
CA ARG A 41 -3.28 1.62 4.42
C ARG A 41 -1.83 1.88 3.99
N VAL A 42 -0.99 0.85 4.01
CA VAL A 42 0.42 0.94 3.61
C VAL A 42 0.55 1.16 2.11
N GLU A 43 -0.22 0.45 1.27
CA GLU A 43 -0.24 0.67 -0.18
C GLU A 43 -0.79 2.05 -0.53
N GLY A 44 -1.84 2.50 0.15
CA GLY A 44 -2.44 3.81 0.01
C GLY A 44 -1.45 4.92 0.34
N GLU A 45 -0.68 4.80 1.41
CA GLU A 45 0.42 5.73 1.73
C GLU A 45 1.51 5.74 0.64
N ASN A 46 1.80 4.60 0.02
CA ASN A 46 2.73 4.53 -1.12
C ASN A 46 2.12 5.07 -2.43
N HIS A 47 0.80 5.03 -2.60
CA HIS A 47 0.09 5.55 -3.77
C HIS A 47 -0.27 7.04 -3.66
N ASP A 48 -0.47 7.57 -2.45
CA ASP A 48 -0.63 9.02 -2.21
C ASP A 48 0.67 9.79 -2.49
N GLY A 49 1.82 9.11 -2.44
CA GLY A 49 3.09 9.62 -2.95
C GLY A 49 3.20 9.66 -4.49
N LEU A 50 2.21 9.13 -5.22
CA LEU A 50 2.13 9.11 -6.69
C LEU A 50 0.94 9.92 -7.25
N VAL A 51 0.34 10.81 -6.45
CA VAL A 51 -0.47 11.93 -6.97
C VAL A 51 0.33 13.24 -6.86
N GLN A 52 1.53 13.24 -7.44
CA GLN A 52 2.26 14.45 -7.78
C GLN A 52 3.14 14.17 -9.00
N GLY A 53 2.63 14.41 -10.21
CA GLY A 53 3.41 14.30 -11.45
C GLY A 53 2.61 14.00 -12.71
N ASP A 54 2.02 15.06 -13.28
CA ASP A 54 1.91 15.32 -14.72
C ASP A 54 1.05 14.42 -15.63
N ALA A 55 -0.26 14.68 -15.61
CA ALA A 55 -1.10 14.48 -16.79
C ALA A 55 -1.34 15.81 -17.52
N GLN A 56 -0.48 16.06 -18.52
CA GLN A 56 -0.80 16.75 -19.78
C GLN A 56 -1.10 18.27 -19.73
N THR A 57 -0.04 19.07 -19.86
CA THR A 57 0.03 20.14 -20.88
C THR A 57 1.49 20.37 -21.23
N ILE A 58 2.02 19.51 -22.09
CA ILE A 58 3.08 19.89 -23.03
C ILE A 58 2.43 19.79 -24.40
N SER A 59 1.60 20.78 -24.75
CA SER A 59 1.38 21.10 -26.15
C SER A 59 2.44 22.13 -26.50
N ASN A 60 3.44 21.67 -27.23
CA ASN A 60 4.58 22.44 -27.69
C ASN A 60 4.13 23.76 -28.34
N HIS A 61 4.72 24.85 -27.86
CA HIS A 61 5.31 25.94 -28.63
C HIS A 61 4.91 26.05 -30.12
N SER A 62 4.21 27.13 -30.48
CA SER A 62 4.69 27.93 -31.60
C SER A 62 4.26 29.38 -31.43
N THR A 63 5.26 30.21 -31.15
CA THR A 63 5.29 31.61 -31.53
C THR A 63 5.02 31.77 -33.03
N LEU A 64 4.05 32.61 -33.38
CA LEU A 64 4.13 33.72 -34.34
C LEU A 64 2.85 34.56 -34.25
#